data_AF-F0YSB8-F1
#
_entry.id   AF-F0YSB8-F1
#
_cell.length_a   1.000
_cell.length_b   1.000
_cell.length_c   1.000
_cell.angle_alpha   90.00
_cell.angle_beta   90.00
_cell.angle_gamma   90.00
#
_symmetry.space_group_name_H-M   'P 1'
#
loop_
_entity.id
_entity.type
_entity.pdbx_description
1 polymer ?
#
loop_
_entity_poly.entity_id
_entity_poly.type
_entity_poly.pdbx_seq_one_letter_code
_entity_poly.pdbx_strand_id
1 'polypeptide(L)' 'VINYDLPTNRENYIHRIGRSGRFGRKGVAINFLTSGDVRYMRDIEAFYNTQIEEMPMNVADLI' A
#
# COMPACT_ATOMS: atom_id res chain seq x y z
N VAL A 1 8.60 -0.51 0.11
CA VAL A 1 8.23 0.08 -1.19
C VAL A 1 7.51 1.38 -0.92
N ILE A 2 7.77 2.44 -1.68
CA ILE A 2 7.04 3.70 -1.56
C ILE A 2 6.32 3.95 -2.88
N ASN A 3 5.00 4.11 -2.81
CA ASN A 3 4.17 4.51 -3.93
C ASN A 3 3.94 6.02 -3.84
N TYR A 4 4.75 6.78 -4.59
CA TYR A 4 4.62 8.23 -4.66
C TYR A 4 3.27 8.66 -5.27
N ASP A 5 2.87 7.99 -6.35
CA ASP A 5 1.52 8.05 -6.90
C ASP A 5 0.86 6.69 -6.78
N LEU A 6 -0.42 6.67 -6.39
CA LEU A 6 -1.20 5.44 -6.28
C LEU A 6 -1.53 4.91 -7.69
N PRO A 7 -1.26 3.62 -7.99
CA PRO A 7 -1.69 3.01 -9.25
C PRO A 7 -3.21 3.07 -9.39
N THR A 8 -3.70 3.54 -10.54
CA THR A 8 -5.13 3.52 -10.87
C THR A 8 -5.64 2.11 -11.20
N ASN A 9 -4.74 1.21 -11.60
CA ASN A 9 -5.04 -0.19 -11.83
C ASN A 9 -4.59 -1.03 -10.60
N ARG A 10 -5.51 -1.83 -10.05
CA ARG A 10 -5.28 -2.62 -8.84
C ARG A 10 -4.27 -3.75 -9.02
N GLU A 11 -4.21 -4.36 -10.21
CA GLU A 11 -3.24 -5.41 -10.52
C GLU A 11 -1.81 -4.85 -10.52
N ASN A 12 -1.62 -3.59 -10.95
CA ASN A 12 -0.33 -2.92 -10.85
C ASN A 12 0.07 -2.66 -9.39
N TYR A 13 -0.89 -2.41 -8.50
CA TYR A 13 -0.61 -2.22 -7.08
C TYR A 13 0.03 -3.45 -6.44
N ILE A 14 -0.54 -4.65 -6.65
CA ILE A 14 0.00 -5.89 -6.06
C ILE A 14 1.40 -6.21 -6.59
N HIS A 15 1.67 -5.97 -7.87
CA HIS A 15 3.00 -6.19 -8.45
C HIS A 15 4.07 -5.22 -7.93
N ARG A 16 3.69 -3.98 -7.58
CA ARG A 16 4.59 -2.98 -6.98
C ARG A 16 4.92 -3.34 -5.54
N ILE A 17 3.92 -3.57 -4.69
CA ILE A 17 4.18 -3.85 -3.27
C ILE A 17 4.88 -5.20 -3.07
N GLY A 18 4.62 -6.17 -3.95
CA GLY A 18 5.30 -7.48 -3.98
C GLY A 18 6.81 -7.43 -4.31
N ARG A 19 7.37 -6.24 -4.59
CA ARG A 19 8.82 -6.03 -4.63
C ARG A 19 9.44 -5.99 -3.22
N SER A 20 8.65 -5.71 -2.19
CA SER A 20 9.02 -5.90 -0.78
C SER A 20 8.67 -7.31 -0.30
N GLY A 21 9.17 -7.72 0.87
CA GLY A 21 8.71 -8.94 1.54
C GLY A 21 8.92 -10.26 0.76
N ARG A 22 10.00 -10.37 -0.01
CA ARG A 22 10.27 -11.55 -0.85
C ARG A 22 10.55 -12.80 0.00
N PHE A 23 10.15 -13.97 -0.51
CA PHE A 23 10.38 -15.27 0.14
C PHE A 23 9.80 -15.37 1.55
N GLY A 24 8.57 -14.86 1.74
CA GLY A 24 7.86 -14.90 3.02
C GLY A 24 8.40 -13.95 4.09
N ARG A 25 9.37 -13.08 3.75
CA ARG A 25 9.84 -12.03 4.66
C ARG A 25 8.78 -10.96 4.83
N LYS A 26 8.76 -10.31 5.99
CA LYS A 26 7.94 -9.11 6.20
C LYS A 26 8.45 -7.98 5.30
N GLY A 27 7.53 -7.15 4.82
CA GLY A 27 7.82 -5.99 3.99
C GLY A 27 6.82 -4.89 4.28
N VAL A 28 7.26 -3.64 4.13
CA VAL A 28 6.42 -2.45 4.35
C VAL A 28 6.23 -1.74 3.02
N ALA A 29 4.99 -1.35 2.73
CA ALA A 29 4.63 -0.48 1.62
C ALA A 29 3.94 0.78 2.15
N ILE A 30 4.40 1.95 1.69
CA ILE A 30 3.86 3.25 2.06
C ILE A 30 3.27 3.89 0.81
N ASN A 31 2.06 4.42 0.91
CA ASN A 31 1.36 5.10 -0.17
C ASN A 31 1.23 6.58 0.15
N PHE A 32 1.59 7.45 -0.78
CA PHE A 32 1.17 8.84 -0.74
C PHE A 32 -0.16 8.96 -1.49
N LEU A 33 -1.12 9.61 -0.84
CA LEU A 33 -2.49 9.71 -1.31
C LEU A 33 -2.87 11.19 -1.39
N THR A 34 -3.45 11.59 -2.51
CA THR A 34 -4.25 12.80 -2.60
C THR A 34 -5.71 12.49 -2.26
N SER A 35 -6.54 13.52 -2.08
CA SER A 35 -7.97 13.35 -1.85
C SER A 35 -8.69 12.61 -2.97
N GLY A 36 -8.19 12.70 -4.22
CA GLY A 36 -8.74 11.96 -5.37
C GLY A 36 -8.43 10.46 -5.33
N ASP A 37 -7.36 10.06 -4.62
CA ASP A 37 -6.87 8.69 -4.61
C ASP A 37 -7.60 7.79 -3.59
N VAL A 38 -8.31 8.40 -2.64
CA VAL A 38 -8.99 7.68 -1.55
C VAL A 38 -9.96 6.64 -2.08
N ARG A 39 -10.66 6.92 -3.19
CA ARG A 39 -11.58 5.97 -3.81
C ARG A 39 -10.83 4.74 -4.34
N TYR A 40 -9.74 4.94 -5.07
CA TYR A 40 -8.93 3.84 -5.61
C TYR A 40 -8.29 3.02 -4.50
N MET A 41 -7.84 3.65 -3.42
CA MET A 41 -7.30 2.96 -2.25
C MET A 41 -8.34 2.04 -1.61
N ARG A 42 -9.56 2.52 -1.39
CA ARG A 42 -10.66 1.70 -0.86
C ARG A 42 -11.07 0.56 -1.78
N ASP A 43 -11.06 0.79 -3.09
CA ASP A 43 -11.33 -0.27 -4.08
C ASP A 43 -10.28 -1.38 -4.01
N ILE A 44 -9.01 -1.03 -3.78
CA ILE A 44 -7.92 -1.99 -3.58
C ILE A 44 -8.11 -2.77 -2.28
N GLU A 45 -8.41 -2.10 -1.16
CA GLU A 45 -8.68 -2.75 0.14
C GLU A 45 -9.82 -3.75 0.04
N ALA A 46 -10.96 -3.34 -0.52
CA ALA A 46 -12.15 -4.17 -0.66
C ALA A 46 -11.89 -5.38 -1.59
N PHE A 47 -11.18 -5.17 -2.71
CA PHE A 47 -10.92 -6.24 -3.67
C PHE A 47 -9.98 -7.31 -3.13
N TYR A 48 -8.89 -6.90 -2.46
CA TYR A 48 -7.91 -7.84 -1.90
C TYR A 48 -8.21 -8.27 -0.46
N ASN A 49 -9.31 -7.77 0.12
CA ASN A 49 -9.70 -7.98 1.51
C ASN A 49 -8.52 -7.70 2.47
N THR A 50 -7.91 -6.53 2.31
CA THR A 50 -6.75 -6.07 3.09
C THR A 50 -7.06 -4.73 3.76
N GLN A 51 -6.22 -4.35 4.71
CA GLN A 51 -6.31 -3.06 5.41
C GLN A 51 -5.03 -2.26 5.13
N ILE A 52 -5.23 -1.01 4.72
CA ILE A 52 -4.19 -0.01 4.50
C ILE A 52 -4.41 1.07 5.56
N GLU A 53 -3.69 0.92 6.67
CA GLU A 53 -3.80 1.83 7.81
C GLU A 53 -3.07 3.16 7.54
N GLU A 54 -3.53 4.23 8.21
CA GLU A 54 -2.78 5.48 8.24
C GLU A 54 -1.42 5.26 8.89
N MET A 55 -0.40 5.88 8.32
CA MET A 55 0.96 5.75 8.82
C MET A 55 1.06 6.35 10.23
N PRO A 56 1.53 5.60 11.24
CA PRO A 56 1.70 6.12 12.59
C PRO A 56 2.75 7.23 12.63
N MET A 57 2.65 8.14 13.62
CA MET A 57 3.65 9.19 13.82
C MET A 57 5.06 8.63 14.05
N ASN A 58 5.14 7.47 14.72
CA ASN A 58 6.41 6.80 14.96
C ASN A 58 6.61 5.67 13.95
N VAL A 59 7.56 5.87 13.04
CA VAL A 59 7.90 4.88 12.01
C VAL A 59 8.51 3.61 12.59
N ALA A 60 9.10 3.68 13.79
CA ALA A 60 9.67 2.50 14.45
C ALA A 60 8.62 1.43 14.77
N ASP A 61 7.35 1.81 14.87
CA ASP A 61 6.25 0.89 15.18
C ASP A 61 5.86 0.01 13.96
N LEU A 62 6.39 0.30 12.77
CA LEU A 62 6.12 -0.44 11.51
C LEU A 62 7.10 -1.59 11.23
N ILE A 63 8.22 -1.69 11.97
CA ILE A 63 9.33 -2.63 11.74
C ILE A 63 9.39 -3.68 12.84
#